data_AF-A0A1W2F2Z1-F1
#
_entry.id   AF-A0A1W2F2Z1-F1
#
_cell.length_a   1.000
_cell.length_b   1.000
_cell.length_c   1.000
_cell.angle_alpha   90.00
_cell.angle_beta   90.00
_cell.angle_gamma   90.00
#
_symmetry.space_group_name_H-M   'P 1'
#
loop_
_entity.id
_entity.type
_entity.pdbx_description
1 polymer ?
#
loop_
_entity_poly.entity_id
_entity_poly.type
_entity_poly.pdbx_seq_one_letter_code
_entity_poly.pdbx_strand_id
1 'polypeptide(L)'
;MFWKKKQEQDLTAAEPVVAAEPTEPTPKSTQAELEKAAEKLAASLRSYAEASYAAKKAVPDEELTAAHYKVQIARKIATEGRIAYALGRCLPEHMAHWHAWSQRDDFMDWVGFDAADIRASRTTEEDGMRRVVVSTNDFTFRDRQYRLVFRDSGLSSAPDDHVYIGEVHFYAGDNRVAKFDVTKDLMKEYSEWQFADLTGFRVGTWMQEVLDMAAQIEASREQKMNRFSDDRARQAAAEIDLG
;
A
#
# COMPACT_ATOMS: atom_id res chain seq x y z
N MET A 1 -67.07 55.45 -70.84
CA MET A 1 -66.25 54.22 -70.80
C MET A 1 -64.83 54.61 -70.41
N PHE A 2 -64.24 53.86 -69.46
CA PHE A 2 -62.81 53.51 -69.27
C PHE A 2 -61.76 54.44 -69.93
N TRP A 3 -60.70 54.96 -69.29
CA TRP A 3 -59.93 54.53 -68.12
C TRP A 3 -58.95 55.65 -67.70
N LYS A 4 -58.49 55.61 -66.44
CA LYS A 4 -57.56 56.53 -65.76
C LYS A 4 -56.13 56.53 -66.35
N LYS A 5 -55.48 57.70 -66.37
CA LYS A 5 -54.03 57.84 -66.07
C LYS A 5 -53.81 59.20 -65.38
N LYS A 6 -53.26 59.16 -64.16
CA LYS A 6 -53.14 60.29 -63.23
C LYS A 6 -51.89 61.13 -63.56
N GLN A 7 -52.14 62.41 -63.78
CA GLN A 7 -51.23 63.56 -63.78
C GLN A 7 -50.75 63.89 -62.34
N GLU A 8 -49.48 64.30 -62.21
CA GLU A 8 -49.02 65.63 -61.70
C GLU A 8 -48.50 65.51 -60.25
N GLN A 9 -47.48 66.19 -59.75
CA GLN A 9 -46.67 67.36 -60.13
C GLN A 9 -45.36 67.25 -59.30
N ASP A 10 -44.14 67.45 -59.82
CA ASP A 10 -43.46 68.68 -60.27
C ASP A 10 -42.75 69.48 -59.14
N LEU A 11 -41.44 69.68 -59.36
CA LEU A 11 -40.60 70.84 -58.97
C LEU A 11 -40.27 70.97 -57.45
N THR A 12 -39.03 71.21 -56.98
CA THR A 12 -37.97 72.11 -57.48
C THR A 12 -36.70 72.00 -56.58
N ALA A 13 -35.57 72.46 -57.13
CA ALA A 13 -34.43 73.13 -56.48
C ALA A 13 -33.10 72.37 -56.28
N ALA A 14 -32.07 72.93 -56.90
CA ALA A 14 -30.66 72.56 -57.04
C ALA A 14 -29.84 72.96 -55.78
N GLU A 15 -28.89 72.14 -55.31
CA GLU A 15 -27.43 72.13 -55.57
C GLU A 15 -26.67 72.43 -54.25
N PRO A 16 -25.33 72.25 -54.13
CA PRO A 16 -24.59 71.02 -53.88
C PRO A 16 -23.71 71.15 -52.60
N VAL A 17 -22.66 70.33 -52.46
CA VAL A 17 -21.37 70.59 -51.75
C VAL A 17 -20.97 69.55 -50.69
N VAL A 18 -20.05 68.67 -51.12
CA VAL A 18 -18.78 68.29 -50.47
C VAL A 18 -18.80 67.80 -49.02
N ALA A 19 -18.40 66.54 -48.82
CA ALA A 19 -17.19 66.19 -48.07
C ALA A 19 -16.99 64.68 -48.10
N ALA A 20 -15.95 64.24 -48.80
CA ALA A 20 -15.35 62.95 -48.55
C ALA A 20 -14.49 63.05 -47.27
N GLU A 21 -14.61 62.03 -46.42
CA GLU A 21 -13.66 61.49 -45.42
C GLU A 21 -14.43 61.07 -44.15
N PRO A 22 -13.92 60.16 -43.30
CA PRO A 22 -12.91 59.13 -43.50
C PRO A 22 -13.38 57.73 -43.02
N THR A 23 -12.89 56.67 -43.64
CA THR A 23 -13.00 55.29 -43.14
C THR A 23 -12.17 55.12 -41.86
N GLU A 24 -12.84 54.83 -40.75
CA GLU A 24 -12.27 54.31 -39.50
C GLU A 24 -13.33 53.41 -38.79
N PRO A 25 -12.96 52.47 -37.88
CA PRO A 25 -12.58 51.09 -38.18
C PRO A 25 -13.57 50.07 -37.55
N THR A 26 -13.65 48.86 -38.11
CA THR A 26 -14.29 47.67 -37.47
C THR A 26 -13.48 47.19 -36.24
N PRO A 27 -14.00 46.31 -35.35
CA PRO A 27 -15.11 46.51 -34.41
C PRO A 27 -14.75 45.95 -33.00
N LYS A 28 -14.79 46.74 -31.92
CA LYS A 28 -14.61 46.22 -30.53
C LYS A 28 -15.76 45.29 -30.06
N SER A 29 -16.85 45.18 -30.82
CA SER A 29 -18.08 44.48 -30.44
C SER A 29 -17.98 42.95 -30.49
N THR A 30 -17.29 42.40 -31.50
CA THR A 30 -17.28 40.95 -31.75
C THR A 30 -16.38 40.19 -30.77
N GLN A 31 -15.30 40.80 -30.29
CA GLN A 31 -14.36 40.16 -29.38
C GLN A 31 -14.94 40.01 -27.97
N ALA A 32 -15.59 41.06 -27.44
CA ALA A 32 -16.30 41.00 -26.17
C ALA A 32 -17.48 40.01 -26.19
N GLU A 33 -18.15 39.86 -27.33
CA GLU A 33 -19.20 38.85 -27.52
C GLU A 33 -18.65 37.42 -27.53
N LEU A 34 -17.51 37.21 -28.19
CA LEU A 34 -16.81 35.91 -28.19
C LEU A 34 -16.30 35.53 -26.80
N GLU A 35 -15.74 36.48 -26.05
CA GLU A 35 -15.32 36.28 -24.65
C GLU A 35 -16.51 35.91 -23.76
N LYS A 36 -17.63 36.63 -23.88
CA LYS A 36 -18.86 36.32 -23.14
C LYS A 36 -19.47 34.97 -23.53
N ALA A 37 -19.35 34.56 -24.80
CA ALA A 37 -19.77 33.24 -25.26
C ALA A 37 -18.86 32.13 -24.72
N ALA A 38 -17.54 32.37 -24.70
CA ALA A 38 -16.55 31.45 -24.14
C ALA A 38 -16.75 31.25 -22.63
N GLU A 39 -17.00 32.32 -21.87
CA GLU A 39 -17.32 32.23 -20.44
C GLU A 39 -18.59 31.42 -20.18
N LYS A 40 -19.66 31.65 -20.96
CA LYS A 40 -20.89 30.87 -20.86
C LYS A 40 -20.68 29.39 -21.19
N LEU A 41 -19.88 29.08 -22.20
CA LEU A 41 -19.54 27.71 -22.56
C LEU A 41 -18.70 27.05 -21.46
N ALA A 42 -17.69 27.73 -20.95
CA ALA A 42 -16.85 27.24 -19.87
C ALA A 42 -17.65 26.98 -18.59
N ALA A 43 -18.57 27.87 -18.22
CA ALA A 43 -19.48 27.68 -17.09
C ALA A 43 -20.40 26.47 -17.30
N SER A 44 -20.92 26.29 -18.52
CA SER A 44 -21.79 25.16 -18.86
C SER A 44 -21.03 23.83 -18.81
N LEU A 45 -19.80 23.79 -19.34
CA LEU A 45 -18.94 22.62 -19.29
C LEU A 45 -18.52 22.28 -17.85
N ARG A 46 -18.25 23.30 -17.03
CA ARG A 46 -17.93 23.12 -15.61
C ARG A 46 -19.12 22.55 -14.85
N SER A 47 -20.31 23.10 -15.06
CA SER A 47 -21.55 22.58 -14.47
C SER A 47 -21.84 21.14 -14.89
N TYR A 48 -21.64 20.81 -16.18
CA TYR A 48 -21.78 19.44 -16.67
C TYR A 48 -20.74 18.50 -16.04
N ALA A 49 -19.48 18.93 -15.94
CA ALA A 49 -18.43 18.15 -15.30
C ALA A 49 -18.74 17.88 -13.83
N GLU A 50 -19.14 18.91 -13.07
CA GLU A 50 -19.56 18.78 -11.66
C GLU A 50 -20.75 17.84 -11.50
N ALA A 51 -21.77 17.95 -12.36
CA ALA A 51 -22.91 17.04 -12.37
C ALA A 51 -22.50 15.60 -12.73
N SER A 52 -21.58 15.43 -13.68
CA SER A 52 -21.04 14.11 -14.05
C SER A 52 -20.24 13.49 -12.91
N TYR A 53 -19.42 14.28 -12.21
CA TYR A 53 -18.67 13.84 -11.04
C TYR A 53 -19.60 13.50 -9.88
N ALA A 54 -20.64 14.29 -9.63
CA ALA A 54 -21.64 14.03 -8.60
C ALA A 54 -22.45 12.76 -8.93
N ALA A 55 -22.84 12.56 -10.18
CA ALA A 55 -23.55 11.35 -10.62
C ALA A 55 -22.67 10.08 -10.56
N LYS A 56 -21.35 10.23 -10.70
CA LYS A 56 -20.38 9.15 -10.53
C LYS A 56 -19.93 8.95 -9.08
N LYS A 57 -20.27 9.88 -8.18
CA LYS A 57 -19.97 9.76 -6.75
C LYS A 57 -20.90 8.69 -6.20
N ALA A 58 -20.34 7.51 -5.91
CA ALA A 58 -21.09 6.43 -5.30
C ALA A 58 -21.78 6.95 -4.02
N VAL A 59 -23.02 6.52 -3.80
CA VAL A 59 -23.74 6.79 -2.54
C VAL A 59 -22.85 6.30 -1.40
N PRO A 60 -22.66 7.09 -0.32
CA PRO A 60 -21.87 6.65 0.83
C PRO A 60 -22.44 5.34 1.36
N ASP A 61 -21.67 4.27 1.22
CA ASP A 61 -21.98 2.98 1.79
C ASP A 61 -21.51 3.00 3.25
N GLU A 62 -22.46 3.09 4.17
CA GLU A 62 -22.20 3.10 5.61
C GLU A 62 -21.52 1.80 6.06
N GLU A 63 -21.84 0.67 5.43
CA GLU A 63 -21.21 -0.63 5.70
C GLU A 63 -19.74 -0.62 5.26
N LEU A 64 -19.45 -0.09 4.07
CA LEU A 64 -18.08 0.09 3.58
C LEU A 64 -17.28 1.04 4.48
N THR A 65 -17.91 2.12 4.94
CA THR A 65 -17.28 3.09 5.86
C THR A 65 -16.96 2.45 7.20
N ALA A 66 -17.89 1.68 7.77
CA ALA A 66 -17.68 0.91 8.99
C ALA A 66 -16.59 -0.16 8.83
N ALA A 67 -16.54 -0.83 7.66
CA ALA A 67 -15.50 -1.80 7.34
C ALA A 67 -14.11 -1.14 7.26
N HIS A 68 -13.99 -0.01 6.56
CA HIS A 68 -12.74 0.76 6.52
C HIS A 68 -12.29 1.21 7.92
N TYR A 69 -13.22 1.70 8.74
CA TYR A 69 -12.92 2.09 10.11
C TYR A 69 -12.42 0.91 10.95
N LYS A 70 -13.05 -0.26 10.82
CA LYS A 70 -12.62 -1.50 11.50
C LYS A 70 -11.21 -1.93 11.07
N VAL A 71 -10.92 -1.88 9.77
CA VAL A 71 -9.58 -2.19 9.23
C VAL A 71 -8.55 -1.18 9.74
N GLN A 72 -8.88 0.11 9.77
CA GLN A 72 -8.00 1.15 10.29
C GLN A 72 -7.66 0.93 11.77
N ILE A 73 -8.65 0.62 12.61
CA ILE A 73 -8.41 0.29 14.02
C ILE A 73 -7.51 -0.94 14.15
N ALA A 74 -7.82 -2.01 13.40
CA ALA A 74 -7.03 -3.23 13.46
C ALA A 74 -5.58 -3.01 13.00
N ARG A 75 -5.38 -2.22 11.94
CA ARG A 75 -4.06 -1.80 11.47
C ARG A 75 -3.33 -0.99 12.53
N LYS A 76 -4.00 -0.02 13.16
CA LYS A 76 -3.45 0.80 14.23
C LYS A 76 -2.97 -0.06 15.40
N ILE A 77 -3.80 -1.02 15.86
CA ILE A 77 -3.43 -1.96 16.91
C ILE A 77 -2.21 -2.79 16.49
N ALA A 78 -2.20 -3.31 15.27
CA ALA A 78 -1.10 -4.14 14.78
C ALA A 78 0.22 -3.34 14.69
N THR A 79 0.18 -2.11 14.20
CA THR A 79 1.37 -1.27 14.02
C THR A 79 1.86 -0.67 15.33
N GLU A 80 0.98 0.00 16.10
CA GLU A 80 1.36 0.67 17.35
C GLU A 80 1.66 -0.36 18.46
N GLY A 81 0.96 -1.49 18.47
CA GLY A 81 1.21 -2.59 19.38
C GLY A 81 2.40 -3.48 19.00
N ARG A 82 3.18 -3.12 17.97
CA ARG A 82 4.34 -3.88 17.44
C ARG A 82 4.06 -5.31 16.97
N ILE A 83 2.80 -5.72 16.84
CA ILE A 83 2.41 -7.03 16.28
C ILE A 83 2.84 -7.12 14.81
N ALA A 84 2.70 -6.03 14.06
CA ALA A 84 3.17 -5.90 12.68
C ALA A 84 4.67 -6.17 12.56
N TYR A 85 5.46 -5.74 13.54
CA TYR A 85 6.89 -6.02 13.59
C TYR A 85 7.16 -7.50 13.92
N ALA A 86 6.52 -8.02 14.97
CA ALA A 86 6.72 -9.40 15.41
C ALA A 86 6.34 -10.42 14.32
N LEU A 87 5.15 -10.30 13.74
CA LEU A 87 4.66 -11.22 12.71
C LEU A 87 5.08 -10.84 11.28
N GLY A 88 5.41 -9.58 11.00
CA GLY A 88 5.79 -9.15 9.65
C GLY A 88 7.28 -9.33 9.36
N ARG A 89 8.12 -9.34 10.39
CA ARG A 89 9.58 -9.42 10.26
C ARG A 89 10.18 -10.48 11.18
N CYS A 90 10.04 -10.31 12.49
CA CYS A 90 10.82 -11.06 13.48
C CYS A 90 10.61 -12.57 13.37
N LEU A 91 9.36 -13.04 13.52
CA LEU A 91 9.03 -14.47 13.50
C LEU A 91 9.23 -15.10 12.11
N PRO A 92 8.71 -14.55 11.00
CA PRO A 92 8.91 -15.16 9.68
C PRO A 92 10.38 -15.34 9.32
N GLU A 93 11.22 -14.34 9.59
CA GLU A 93 12.65 -14.44 9.30
C GLU A 93 13.36 -15.40 10.23
N HIS A 94 13.01 -15.38 11.51
CA HIS A 94 13.57 -16.32 12.49
C HIS A 94 13.24 -17.78 12.12
N MET A 95 12.00 -18.03 11.69
CA MET A 95 11.49 -19.38 11.42
C MET A 95 11.63 -19.84 9.95
N ALA A 96 12.16 -18.99 9.06
CA ALA A 96 12.25 -19.27 7.63
C ALA A 96 12.98 -20.60 7.32
N HIS A 97 13.98 -20.93 8.14
CA HIS A 97 14.85 -22.09 7.92
C HIS A 97 14.61 -23.25 8.90
N TRP A 98 13.61 -23.15 9.78
CA TRP A 98 13.32 -24.19 10.77
C TRP A 98 13.04 -25.56 10.12
N HIS A 99 12.45 -25.60 8.92
CA HIS A 99 12.23 -26.85 8.18
C HIS A 99 13.53 -27.63 7.89
N ALA A 100 14.65 -26.91 7.72
CA ALA A 100 15.95 -27.50 7.50
C ALA A 100 16.71 -27.67 8.83
N TRP A 101 16.61 -26.70 9.74
CA TRP A 101 17.37 -26.70 10.98
C TRP A 101 16.82 -27.66 12.04
N SER A 102 15.52 -27.93 12.05
CA SER A 102 14.87 -28.86 13.00
C SER A 102 15.39 -30.30 12.92
N GLN A 103 16.12 -30.64 11.86
CA GLN A 103 16.75 -31.95 11.67
C GLN A 103 18.14 -32.05 12.35
N ARG A 104 18.65 -30.95 12.90
CA ARG A 104 19.97 -30.88 13.54
C ARG A 104 19.87 -31.14 15.04
N ASP A 105 20.89 -31.77 15.60
CA ASP A 105 20.97 -32.04 17.04
C ASP A 105 21.08 -30.74 17.88
N ASP A 106 21.69 -29.69 17.33
CA ASP A 106 21.86 -28.39 17.98
C ASP A 106 20.69 -27.42 17.74
N PHE A 107 19.61 -27.87 17.10
CA PHE A 107 18.50 -26.99 16.70
C PHE A 107 17.94 -26.16 17.87
N MET A 108 17.75 -26.78 19.03
CA MET A 108 17.16 -26.12 20.20
C MET A 108 18.01 -24.95 20.70
N ASP A 109 19.33 -24.96 20.47
CA ASP A 109 20.20 -23.83 20.79
C ASP A 109 19.93 -22.62 19.89
N TRP A 110 19.33 -22.81 18.72
CA TRP A 110 19.04 -21.79 17.70
C TRP A 110 17.62 -21.22 17.75
N VAL A 111 16.67 -21.92 18.39
CA VAL A 111 15.26 -21.51 18.50
C VAL A 111 15.10 -20.15 19.18
N GLY A 112 15.90 -19.86 20.21
CA GLY A 112 15.98 -18.51 20.79
C GLY A 112 14.72 -18.01 21.54
N PHE A 113 13.70 -18.85 21.73
CA PHE A 113 12.56 -18.60 22.62
C PHE A 113 12.01 -19.95 23.13
N ASP A 114 11.14 -19.92 24.15
CA ASP A 114 10.65 -21.10 24.87
C ASP A 114 9.61 -21.93 24.09
N ALA A 115 9.94 -22.31 22.85
CA ALA A 115 9.11 -23.18 22.03
C ALA A 115 9.35 -24.66 22.31
N ALA A 116 8.27 -25.43 22.35
CA ALA A 116 8.28 -26.90 22.45
C ALA A 116 7.54 -27.53 21.26
N ASP A 117 7.66 -28.85 21.11
CA ASP A 117 6.94 -29.65 20.09
C ASP A 117 7.03 -29.11 18.65
N ILE A 118 8.20 -28.57 18.28
CA ILE A 118 8.40 -27.90 17.00
C ILE A 118 8.29 -28.90 15.85
N ARG A 119 7.45 -28.58 14.87
CA ARG A 119 7.37 -29.26 13.58
C ARG A 119 7.40 -28.23 12.48
N ALA A 120 8.39 -28.36 11.60
CA ALA A 120 8.57 -27.43 10.50
C ALA A 120 8.57 -28.17 9.16
N SER A 121 7.87 -27.62 8.19
CA SER A 121 7.77 -28.17 6.84
C SER A 121 7.86 -27.07 5.80
N ARG A 122 8.29 -27.43 4.60
CA ARG A 122 8.33 -26.54 3.45
C ARG A 122 7.75 -27.25 2.25
N THR A 123 6.75 -26.64 1.64
CA THR A 123 6.12 -27.10 0.40
C THR A 123 6.26 -26.03 -0.68
N THR A 124 6.08 -26.45 -1.92
CA THR A 124 5.95 -25.54 -3.06
C THR A 124 4.56 -25.74 -3.64
N GLU A 125 3.80 -24.66 -3.73
CA GLU A 125 2.50 -24.62 -4.40
C GLU A 125 2.68 -23.95 -5.76
N GLU A 126 2.03 -24.49 -6.79
CA GLU A 126 1.90 -23.83 -8.09
C GLU A 126 0.56 -23.11 -8.12
N ASP A 127 0.59 -21.78 -8.11
CA ASP A 127 -0.59 -20.92 -8.25
C ASP A 127 -0.53 -20.23 -9.62
N GLY A 128 -1.11 -20.88 -10.63
CA GLY A 128 -1.02 -20.46 -12.02
C GLY A 128 0.42 -20.51 -12.54
N MET A 129 0.98 -19.35 -12.92
CA MET A 129 2.38 -19.22 -13.36
C MET A 129 3.36 -18.93 -12.21
N ARG A 130 2.88 -18.76 -10.98
CA ARG A 130 3.73 -18.40 -9.83
C ARG A 130 4.03 -19.61 -8.96
N ARG A 131 5.30 -19.77 -8.62
CA ARG A 131 5.78 -20.73 -7.65
C ARG A 131 5.73 -20.09 -6.27
N VAL A 132 4.79 -20.51 -5.43
CA VAL A 132 4.66 -20.03 -4.05
C VAL A 132 5.35 -21.02 -3.12
N VAL A 133 6.32 -20.54 -2.34
CA VAL A 133 6.99 -21.34 -1.32
C VAL A 133 6.24 -21.18 -0.01
N VAL A 134 5.73 -22.28 0.54
CA VAL A 134 4.97 -22.26 1.79
C VAL A 134 5.78 -22.93 2.88
N SER A 135 6.12 -22.18 3.92
CA SER A 135 6.77 -22.69 5.13
C SER A 135 5.74 -22.75 6.25
N THR A 136 5.54 -23.93 6.84
CA THR A 136 4.62 -24.14 7.96
C THR A 136 5.41 -24.56 9.18
N ASN A 137 5.29 -23.79 10.25
CA ASN A 137 5.93 -24.05 11.54
C ASN A 137 4.85 -24.20 12.62
N ASP A 138 4.67 -25.41 13.12
CA ASP A 138 3.83 -25.72 14.28
C ASP A 138 4.73 -25.79 15.52
N PHE A 139 4.28 -25.22 16.63
CA PHE A 139 5.01 -25.24 17.91
C PHE A 139 4.08 -24.99 19.10
N THR A 140 4.51 -25.38 20.28
CA THR A 140 3.85 -25.08 21.55
C THR A 140 4.59 -23.94 22.25
N PHE A 141 3.86 -22.96 22.77
CA PHE A 141 4.41 -21.90 23.63
C PHE A 141 3.43 -21.65 24.78
N ARG A 142 3.92 -21.64 26.03
CA ARG A 142 3.10 -21.50 27.25
C ARG A 142 1.86 -22.41 27.24
N ASP A 143 2.07 -23.69 26.94
CA ASP A 143 1.03 -24.74 26.88
C ASP A 143 -0.06 -24.50 25.82
N ARG A 144 0.19 -23.64 24.83
CA ARG A 144 -0.72 -23.36 23.72
C ARG A 144 -0.07 -23.68 22.39
N GLN A 145 -0.84 -24.33 21.51
CA GLN A 145 -0.38 -24.63 20.16
C GLN A 145 -0.52 -23.41 19.26
N TYR A 146 0.54 -23.15 18.50
CA TYR A 146 0.63 -22.11 17.51
C TYR A 146 1.08 -22.68 16.17
N ARG A 147 0.62 -22.04 15.10
CA ARG A 147 1.13 -22.29 13.75
C ARG A 147 1.41 -20.98 13.05
N LEU A 148 2.63 -20.85 12.55
CA LEU A 148 3.02 -19.79 11.62
C LEU A 148 3.13 -20.39 10.22
N VAL A 149 2.30 -19.92 9.29
CA VAL A 149 2.41 -20.24 7.87
C VAL A 149 2.91 -19.00 7.15
N PHE A 150 4.07 -19.12 6.50
CA PHE A 150 4.63 -18.07 5.66
C PHE A 150 4.58 -18.50 4.20
N ARG A 151 3.89 -17.73 3.36
CA ARG A 151 3.75 -17.95 1.92
C ARG A 151 4.59 -16.90 1.19
N ASP A 152 5.73 -17.30 0.67
CA ASP A 152 6.59 -16.46 -0.17
C ASP A 152 6.14 -16.60 -1.63
N SER A 153 5.57 -15.53 -2.18
CA SER A 153 5.10 -15.49 -3.57
C SER A 153 6.19 -15.09 -4.57
N GLY A 154 7.41 -14.81 -4.08
CA GLY A 154 8.54 -14.36 -4.89
C GLY A 154 8.38 -12.92 -5.38
N LEU A 155 9.03 -12.63 -6.50
CA LEU A 155 9.06 -11.29 -7.10
C LEU A 155 7.67 -10.87 -7.57
N SER A 156 7.32 -9.61 -7.30
CA SER A 156 6.17 -8.94 -7.89
C SER A 156 6.17 -9.08 -9.42
N SER A 157 5.00 -9.24 -10.02
CA SER A 157 4.86 -9.31 -11.49
C SER A 157 4.73 -7.94 -12.14
N ALA A 158 4.83 -6.85 -11.37
CA ALA A 158 4.88 -5.52 -11.94
C ALA A 158 6.24 -5.32 -12.67
N PRO A 159 6.25 -4.71 -13.87
CA PRO A 159 7.49 -4.44 -14.59
C PRO A 159 8.40 -3.50 -13.78
N ASP A 160 9.69 -3.79 -13.78
CA ASP A 160 10.75 -3.11 -12.99
C ASP A 160 10.53 -3.10 -11.46
N ASP A 161 9.67 -3.97 -10.95
CA ASP A 161 9.45 -4.11 -9.51
C ASP A 161 10.48 -5.08 -8.90
N HIS A 162 11.21 -4.58 -7.91
CA HIS A 162 12.21 -5.34 -7.16
C HIS A 162 11.69 -5.79 -5.80
N VAL A 163 10.38 -5.74 -5.59
CA VAL A 163 9.73 -6.11 -4.34
C VAL A 163 9.28 -7.56 -4.38
N TYR A 164 9.71 -8.33 -3.38
CA TYR A 164 9.16 -9.63 -3.05
C TYR A 164 7.88 -9.45 -2.24
N ILE A 165 6.89 -10.31 -2.50
CA ILE A 165 5.59 -10.28 -1.82
C ILE A 165 5.39 -11.60 -1.08
N GLY A 166 4.95 -11.52 0.17
CA GLY A 166 4.65 -12.67 1.00
C GLY A 166 3.39 -12.46 1.82
N GLU A 167 2.90 -13.56 2.38
CA GLU A 167 1.70 -13.59 3.22
C GLU A 167 1.99 -14.39 4.48
N VAL A 168 1.71 -13.82 5.65
CA VAL A 168 1.90 -14.46 6.95
C VAL A 168 0.55 -14.79 7.55
N HIS A 169 0.32 -16.06 7.88
CA HIS A 169 -0.85 -16.50 8.63
C HIS A 169 -0.39 -16.99 9.99
N PHE A 170 -1.01 -16.47 11.03
CA PHE A 170 -0.77 -16.91 12.39
C PHE A 170 -2.04 -17.53 12.97
N TYR A 171 -1.88 -18.73 13.53
CA TYR A 171 -2.96 -19.50 14.13
C TYR A 171 -2.67 -19.73 15.61
N ALA A 172 -3.71 -19.56 16.43
CA ALA A 172 -3.73 -19.98 17.83
C ALA A 172 -4.72 -21.15 17.97
N GLY A 173 -4.18 -22.36 18.15
CA GLY A 173 -4.91 -23.60 17.89
C GLY A 173 -5.40 -23.66 16.44
N ASP A 174 -6.68 -23.99 16.24
CA ASP A 174 -7.29 -24.08 14.90
C ASP A 174 -7.75 -22.72 14.34
N ASN A 175 -7.67 -21.66 15.14
CA ASN A 175 -8.17 -20.35 14.76
C ASN A 175 -7.08 -19.52 14.09
N ARG A 176 -7.27 -19.13 12.81
CA ARG A 176 -6.46 -18.08 12.20
C ARG A 176 -6.77 -16.75 12.87
N VAL A 177 -5.80 -16.24 13.62
CA VAL A 177 -5.95 -15.01 14.40
C VAL A 177 -5.34 -13.80 13.71
N ALA A 178 -4.37 -14.00 12.82
CA ALA A 178 -3.81 -12.93 11.99
C ALA A 178 -3.50 -13.41 10.57
N LYS A 179 -3.68 -12.50 9.61
CA LYS A 179 -3.32 -12.65 8.21
C LYS A 179 -2.74 -11.34 7.69
N PHE A 180 -1.43 -11.30 7.48
CA PHE A 180 -0.69 -10.09 7.10
C PHE A 180 -0.08 -10.27 5.71
N ASP A 181 -0.08 -9.19 4.94
CA ASP A 181 0.71 -9.10 3.72
C ASP A 181 2.04 -8.44 4.08
N VAL A 182 3.13 -9.02 3.57
CA VAL A 182 4.49 -8.54 3.81
C VAL A 182 5.22 -8.32 2.49
N THR A 183 6.14 -7.37 2.49
CA THR A 183 6.98 -7.05 1.33
C THR A 183 8.44 -7.01 1.71
N LYS A 184 9.30 -7.32 0.75
CA LYS A 184 10.75 -7.25 0.90
C LYS A 184 11.37 -6.60 -0.34
N ASP A 185 11.88 -5.40 -0.18
CA ASP A 185 12.47 -4.60 -1.27
C ASP A 185 13.91 -5.06 -1.53
N LEU A 186 14.18 -5.76 -2.63
CA LEU A 186 15.50 -6.34 -2.93
C LEU A 186 16.59 -5.32 -3.29
N MET A 187 16.26 -4.04 -3.47
CA MET A 187 17.27 -3.02 -3.77
C MET A 187 18.08 -2.60 -2.53
N LYS A 188 17.74 -3.09 -1.34
CA LYS A 188 18.47 -2.83 -0.10
C LYS A 188 19.43 -3.98 0.21
N GLU A 189 20.61 -3.66 0.71
CA GLU A 189 21.67 -4.65 0.97
C GLU A 189 21.32 -5.60 2.15
N TYR A 190 20.41 -5.15 3.03
CA TYR A 190 19.91 -5.90 4.19
C TYR A 190 18.39 -5.96 4.18
N SER A 191 17.80 -6.30 3.03
CA SER A 191 16.35 -6.36 2.89
C SER A 191 15.73 -7.39 3.81
N GLU A 192 14.79 -6.93 4.61
CA GLU A 192 14.00 -7.75 5.51
C GLU A 192 12.53 -7.66 5.11
N TRP A 193 11.76 -8.67 5.52
CA TRP A 193 10.31 -8.61 5.36
C TRP A 193 9.73 -7.49 6.23
N GLN A 194 8.81 -6.73 5.64
CA GLN A 194 8.15 -5.61 6.27
C GLN A 194 6.64 -5.77 6.14
N PHE A 195 5.92 -5.39 7.18
CA PHE A 195 4.47 -5.34 7.14
C PHE A 195 3.99 -4.36 6.06
N ALA A 196 3.14 -4.84 5.15
CA ALA A 196 2.51 -4.03 4.11
C ALA A 196 1.04 -3.74 4.46
N ASP A 197 0.25 -4.80 4.69
CA ASP A 197 -1.17 -4.66 4.99
C ASP A 197 -1.75 -5.79 5.86
N LEU A 198 -2.97 -5.59 6.33
CA LEU A 198 -3.70 -6.47 7.24
C LEU A 198 -5.00 -6.97 6.59
N THR A 199 -5.06 -8.26 6.28
CA THR A 199 -6.24 -8.89 5.64
C THR A 199 -7.06 -9.76 6.60
N GLY A 200 -6.55 -10.04 7.80
CA GLY A 200 -7.31 -10.74 8.85
C GLY A 200 -6.73 -10.49 10.24
N PHE A 201 -7.61 -10.24 11.21
CA PHE A 201 -7.19 -9.92 12.58
C PHE A 201 -8.26 -10.28 13.60
N ARG A 202 -7.88 -10.97 14.67
CA ARG A 202 -8.73 -11.29 15.82
C ARG A 202 -7.97 -10.93 17.09
N VAL A 203 -8.54 -10.06 17.91
CA VAL A 203 -7.94 -9.71 19.20
C VAL A 203 -7.97 -10.93 20.14
N GLY A 204 -6.88 -11.17 20.85
CA GLY A 204 -6.80 -12.26 21.82
C GLY A 204 -5.47 -12.28 22.58
N THR A 205 -5.35 -13.21 23.53
CA THR A 205 -4.16 -13.38 24.37
C THR A 205 -2.89 -13.69 23.59
N TRP A 206 -3.03 -14.31 22.41
CA TRP A 206 -1.92 -14.59 21.49
C TRP A 206 -1.10 -13.34 21.15
N MET A 207 -1.69 -12.15 21.20
CA MET A 207 -1.01 -10.90 20.87
C MET A 207 0.15 -10.61 21.83
N GLN A 208 -0.09 -10.79 23.14
CA GLN A 208 0.96 -10.61 24.15
C GLN A 208 2.03 -11.70 24.00
N GLU A 209 1.60 -12.93 23.78
CA GLU A 209 2.52 -14.07 23.63
C GLU A 209 3.42 -13.94 22.41
N VAL A 210 2.92 -13.43 21.28
CA VAL A 210 3.74 -13.12 20.10
C VAL A 210 4.78 -12.04 20.37
N LEU A 211 4.45 -11.02 21.17
CA LEU A 211 5.42 -10.01 21.58
C LEU A 211 6.50 -10.61 22.49
N ASP A 212 6.11 -11.51 23.40
CA ASP A 212 7.05 -12.22 24.27
C ASP A 212 7.98 -13.12 23.45
N MET A 213 7.45 -13.86 22.45
CA MET A 213 8.27 -14.65 21.53
C MET A 213 9.29 -13.77 20.80
N ALA A 214 8.85 -12.62 20.24
CA ALA A 214 9.74 -11.69 19.55
C ALA A 214 10.84 -11.14 20.46
N ALA A 215 10.48 -10.75 21.70
CA ALA A 215 11.43 -10.24 22.68
C ALA A 215 12.47 -11.30 23.08
N GLN A 216 12.05 -12.56 23.29
CA GLN A 216 12.98 -13.66 23.58
C GLN A 216 13.94 -13.91 22.42
N ILE A 217 13.45 -13.92 21.17
CA ILE A 217 14.28 -14.07 19.96
C ILE A 217 15.34 -12.97 19.88
N GLU A 218 14.95 -11.71 20.09
CA GLU A 218 15.87 -10.56 20.05
C GLU A 218 16.93 -10.66 21.14
N ALA A 219 16.52 -10.93 22.38
CA ALA A 219 17.44 -11.10 23.50
C ALA A 219 18.43 -12.24 23.25
N SER A 220 17.98 -13.37 22.69
CA SER A 220 18.84 -14.50 22.34
C SER A 220 19.86 -14.11 21.26
N ARG A 221 19.44 -13.37 20.22
CA ARG A 221 20.35 -12.87 19.17
C ARG A 221 21.39 -11.92 19.71
N GLU A 222 20.97 -10.96 20.55
CA GLU A 222 21.88 -9.99 21.18
C GLU A 222 22.91 -10.69 22.09
N GLN A 223 22.45 -11.61 22.94
CA GLN A 223 23.35 -12.38 23.80
C GLN A 223 24.40 -13.17 23.00
N LYS A 224 24.00 -13.81 21.90
CA LYS A 224 24.93 -14.54 21.02
C LYS A 224 25.95 -13.61 20.38
N MET A 225 25.52 -12.43 19.91
CA MET A 225 26.42 -11.45 19.30
C MET A 225 27.42 -10.89 20.31
N ASN A 226 26.97 -10.59 21.53
CA ASN A 226 27.83 -10.13 22.61
C ASN A 226 28.85 -11.20 23.00
N ARG A 227 28.43 -12.47 23.14
CA ARG A 227 29.35 -13.59 23.40
C ARG A 227 30.42 -13.71 22.31
N PHE A 228 30.04 -13.61 21.04
CA PHE A 228 30.99 -13.67 19.94
C PHE A 228 32.01 -12.51 19.98
N SER A 229 31.55 -11.29 20.26
CA SER A 229 32.43 -10.12 20.43
C SER A 229 33.37 -10.30 21.63
N ASP A 230 32.85 -10.77 22.76
CA ASP A 230 33.63 -11.00 23.97
C ASP A 230 34.68 -12.11 23.78
N ASP A 231 34.30 -13.22 23.14
CA ASP A 231 35.21 -14.33 22.84
C ASP A 231 36.34 -13.86 21.92
N ARG A 232 36.00 -13.07 20.88
CA ARG A 232 36.99 -12.46 19.99
C ARG A 232 37.92 -11.49 20.74
N ALA A 233 37.37 -10.67 21.65
CA ALA A 233 38.16 -9.75 22.46
C ALA A 233 39.10 -10.49 23.41
N ARG A 234 38.64 -11.57 24.05
CA ARG A 234 39.49 -12.43 24.90
C ARG A 234 40.58 -13.12 24.10
N GLN A 235 40.26 -13.62 22.90
CA GLN A 235 41.26 -14.24 22.03
C GLN A 235 42.31 -13.22 21.60
N ALA A 236 41.89 -12.03 21.17
CA ALA A 236 42.83 -10.95 20.81
C ALA A 236 43.69 -10.54 22.01
N ALA A 237 43.11 -10.39 23.20
CA ALA A 237 43.85 -10.06 24.41
C ALA A 237 44.87 -11.15 24.81
N ALA A 238 44.59 -12.42 24.52
CA ALA A 238 45.52 -13.52 24.77
C ALA A 238 46.69 -13.56 23.77
N GLU A 239 46.50 -13.04 22.56
CA GLU A 239 47.52 -12.98 21.50
C GLU A 239 48.33 -11.67 21.53
N ILE A 240 47.80 -10.60 22.14
CA ILE A 240 48.45 -9.29 22.23
C ILE A 240 49.30 -9.23 23.51
N ASP A 241 50.62 -9.22 23.34
CA ASP A 241 51.60 -8.91 24.39
C ASP A 241 51.99 -7.42 24.28
N LEU A 242 51.72 -6.64 25.32
CA LEU A 242 52.04 -5.21 25.40
C LEU A 242 53.31 -4.92 26.24
N GLY A 243 54.07 -5.96 26.63
CA GLY A 243 55.29 -5.84 27.42
C GLY A 243 55.09 -6.06 28.91
#